data_AF-A0A062VVI4-F1
#
_entry.id   AF-A0A062VVI4-F1
#
_cell.length_a   1.000
_cell.length_b   1.000
_cell.length_c   1.000
_cell.angle_alpha   90.00
_cell.angle_beta   90.00
_cell.angle_gamma   90.00
#
_symmetry.space_group_name_H-M   'P 1'
#
loop_
_entity.id
_entity.type
_entity.pdbx_description
1 polymer ?
#
loop_
_entity_poly.entity_id
_entity_poly.type
_entity_poly.pdbx_seq_one_letter_code
_entity_poly.pdbx_strand_id
1 'polypeptide(L)'
;MIVLLGVFFALVVLAVIFTLLLRRQLREKYAIMWLLIGFAILILALFPGLLVGLSDLLGVEVPSNLIFALALVLLVGVALHLSWELSQAEDEVRRVAEEVALLRADVEDLRTHYKAVTTPPTDEPQRPNDEG
;
A
#
# COMPACT_ATOMS: atom_id res chain seq x y z
N MET A 1 -26.88 -33.81 -2.27
CA MET A 1 -25.86 -33.42 -1.26
C MET A 1 -24.80 -32.49 -1.83
N ILE A 2 -24.19 -32.80 -2.99
CA ILE A 2 -23.20 -31.92 -3.66
C ILE A 2 -23.77 -30.51 -3.98
N VAL A 3 -25.04 -30.42 -4.39
CA VAL A 3 -25.68 -29.13 -4.72
C VAL A 3 -25.77 -28.19 -3.51
N LEU A 4 -26.15 -28.69 -2.33
CA LEU A 4 -26.22 -27.89 -1.10
C LEU A 4 -24.84 -27.41 -0.65
N LEU A 5 -23.81 -28.23 -0.85
CA LEU A 5 -22.41 -27.91 -0.57
C LEU A 5 -21.90 -26.81 -1.52
N GLY A 6 -22.25 -26.88 -2.80
CA GLY A 6 -21.95 -25.83 -3.78
C GLY A 6 -22.64 -24.50 -3.45
N VAL A 7 -23.91 -24.54 -3.05
CA VAL A 7 -24.68 -23.35 -2.63
C VAL A 7 -24.11 -22.74 -1.35
N PHE A 8 -23.74 -23.56 -0.36
CA PHE A 8 -23.10 -23.07 0.87
C PHE A 8 -21.74 -22.45 0.60
N PHE A 9 -20.91 -23.08 -0.23
CA PHE A 9 -19.60 -22.54 -0.61
C PHE A 9 -19.74 -21.22 -1.38
N ALA A 10 -20.70 -21.14 -2.31
CA ALA A 10 -21.02 -19.90 -3.01
C ALA A 10 -21.47 -18.78 -2.06
N LEU A 11 -22.32 -19.09 -1.07
CA LEU A 11 -22.75 -18.14 -0.04
C LEU A 11 -21.61 -17.66 0.85
N VAL A 12 -20.69 -18.55 1.24
CA VAL A 12 -19.51 -18.19 2.04
C VAL A 12 -18.56 -17.31 1.23
N VAL A 13 -18.28 -17.65 -0.03
CA VAL A 13 -17.45 -16.83 -0.92
C VAL A 13 -18.09 -15.46 -1.13
N LEU A 14 -19.39 -15.41 -1.38
CA LEU A 14 -20.14 -14.16 -1.55
C LEU A 14 -20.12 -13.32 -0.28
N ALA A 15 -20.28 -13.93 0.90
CA ALA A 15 -20.20 -13.26 2.19
C ALA A 15 -18.80 -12.73 2.49
N VAL A 16 -17.74 -13.48 2.14
CA VAL A 16 -16.34 -13.04 2.27
C VAL A 16 -16.07 -11.84 1.36
N ILE A 17 -16.49 -11.90 0.09
CA ILE A 17 -16.38 -10.78 -0.85
C ILE A 17 -17.13 -9.56 -0.33
N PHE A 18 -18.38 -9.73 0.14
CA PHE A 18 -19.18 -8.64 0.71
C PHE A 18 -18.53 -8.04 1.96
N THR A 19 -17.98 -8.87 2.85
CA THR A 19 -17.34 -8.41 4.09
C THR A 19 -16.04 -7.66 3.80
N LEU A 20 -15.28 -8.09 2.79
CA LEU A 20 -14.10 -7.38 2.28
C LEU A 20 -14.50 -6.05 1.64
N LEU A 21 -15.61 -6.01 0.90
CA LEU A 21 -16.17 -4.79 0.31
C LEU A 21 -16.67 -3.79 1.39
N LEU A 22 -17.21 -4.30 2.50
CA LEU A 22 -17.81 -3.50 3.56
C LEU A 22 -16.83 -3.02 4.63
N ARG A 23 -15.62 -3.60 4.71
CA ARG A 23 -14.55 -3.16 5.63
C ARG A 23 -13.88 -1.85 5.15
N ARG A 24 -14.70 -0.83 4.90
CA ARG A 24 -14.39 0.58 4.60
C ARG A 24 -13.36 1.17 5.59
N GLN A 25 -12.06 0.97 5.34
CA GLN A 25 -10.99 1.54 6.16
C GLN A 25 -9.91 2.31 5.39
N LEU A 26 -10.03 2.52 4.07
CA LEU A 26 -9.01 3.28 3.31
C LEU A 26 -9.64 4.27 2.31
N ARG A 27 -8.97 5.44 2.22
CA ARG A 27 -9.24 6.68 1.46
C ARG A 27 -10.18 6.54 0.25
N GLU A 28 -11.06 7.52 0.01
CA GLU A 28 -12.09 7.58 -1.06
C GLU A 28 -11.68 6.98 -2.42
N LYS A 29 -10.41 7.12 -2.82
CA LYS A 29 -9.87 6.59 -4.07
C LYS A 29 -9.88 5.05 -4.16
N TYR A 30 -9.68 4.34 -3.06
CA TYR A 30 -9.62 2.87 -3.03
C TYR A 30 -10.99 2.22 -3.08
N ALA A 31 -11.99 2.90 -2.50
CA ALA A 31 -13.37 2.42 -2.52
C ALA A 31 -13.88 2.26 -3.95
N ILE A 32 -13.51 3.15 -4.87
CA ILE A 32 -13.95 3.11 -6.28
C ILE A 32 -13.38 1.87 -7.01
N MET A 33 -12.10 1.56 -6.82
CA MET A 33 -11.48 0.39 -7.46
C MET A 33 -12.06 -0.92 -6.93
N TRP A 34 -12.23 -1.03 -5.60
CA TRP A 34 -12.88 -2.20 -4.98
C TRP A 34 -14.35 -2.31 -5.36
N LEU A 35 -15.07 -1.18 -5.48
CA LEU A 35 -16.45 -1.16 -5.95
C LEU A 35 -16.55 -1.65 -7.41
N LEU A 36 -15.62 -1.24 -8.28
CA LEU A 36 -15.58 -1.68 -9.67
C LEU A 36 -15.27 -3.19 -9.78
N ILE A 37 -14.32 -3.68 -8.98
CA ILE A 37 -13.99 -5.11 -8.87
C ILE A 37 -15.19 -5.91 -8.34
N GLY A 38 -15.82 -5.46 -7.25
CA GLY A 38 -17.00 -6.10 -6.68
C GLY A 38 -18.19 -6.09 -7.65
N PHE A 39 -18.36 -5.00 -8.40
CA PHE A 39 -19.39 -4.88 -9.43
C PHE A 39 -19.13 -5.80 -10.62
N ALA A 40 -17.88 -5.91 -11.08
CA ALA A 40 -17.50 -6.85 -12.15
C ALA A 40 -17.77 -8.31 -11.72
N ILE A 41 -17.40 -8.67 -10.49
CA ILE A 41 -17.68 -10.00 -9.93
C ILE A 41 -19.19 -10.24 -9.80
N LEU A 42 -19.95 -9.24 -9.36
CA LEU A 42 -21.41 -9.34 -9.23
C LEU A 42 -22.08 -9.59 -10.58
N ILE A 43 -21.70 -8.85 -11.62
CA ILE A 43 -22.20 -9.06 -12.99
C ILE A 43 -21.90 -10.49 -13.44
N LEU A 44 -20.67 -10.95 -13.20
CA LEU A 44 -20.22 -12.27 -13.59
C LEU A 44 -21.01 -13.39 -12.88
N ALA A 45 -21.32 -13.18 -11.60
CA ALA A 45 -22.12 -14.11 -10.79
C ALA A 45 -23.60 -14.12 -11.21
N LEU A 46 -24.16 -12.97 -11.59
CA LEU A 46 -25.57 -12.85 -11.98
C LEU A 46 -25.83 -13.37 -13.40
N PHE A 47 -24.84 -13.33 -14.28
CA PHE A 47 -24.95 -13.74 -15.68
C PHE A 47 -23.88 -14.79 -16.06
N PRO A 48 -24.03 -16.04 -15.62
CA PRO A 48 -23.12 -17.13 -16.01
C PRO A 48 -23.12 -17.41 -17.51
N GLY A 49 -24.15 -16.98 -18.24
CA GLY A 49 -24.20 -17.06 -19.71
C GLY A 49 -23.14 -16.20 -20.42
N LEU A 50 -22.64 -15.13 -19.79
CA LEU A 50 -21.54 -14.33 -20.35
C LEU A 50 -20.24 -15.14 -20.37
N LEU A 51 -20.00 -15.97 -19.35
CA LEU A 51 -18.85 -16.87 -19.30
C LEU A 51 -18.90 -17.93 -20.38
N VAL A 52 -20.09 -18.47 -20.65
CA VAL A 52 -20.29 -19.46 -21.70
C VAL A 52 -20.06 -18.84 -23.08
N GLY A 53 -20.57 -17.62 -23.31
CA GLY A 53 -20.30 -16.89 -24.56
C GLY A 53 -18.82 -16.51 -24.73
N LEU A 54 -18.14 -16.12 -23.65
CA LEU A 54 -16.70 -15.85 -23.66
C LEU A 54 -15.87 -17.12 -23.83
N SER A 55 -16.29 -18.25 -23.25
CA SER A 55 -15.59 -19.54 -23.40
C SER A 55 -15.68 -20.06 -24.83
N ASP A 56 -16.83 -19.91 -25.46
CA ASP A 56 -16.99 -20.25 -26.88
C ASP A 56 -16.17 -19.33 -27.78
N LEU A 57 -16.08 -18.04 -27.47
CA LEU A 57 -15.29 -17.06 -28.24
C LEU A 57 -13.77 -17.27 -28.08
N LEU A 58 -13.31 -17.59 -26.86
CA LEU A 58 -11.90 -17.81 -26.53
C LEU A 58 -11.44 -19.25 -26.80
N GLY A 59 -12.35 -20.16 -27.17
CA GLY A 59 -12.05 -21.57 -27.44
C GLY A 59 -11.73 -22.38 -26.18
N VAL A 60 -12.24 -21.97 -25.02
CA VAL A 60 -12.02 -22.64 -23.73
C VAL A 60 -13.14 -23.65 -23.49
N GLU A 61 -12.79 -24.93 -23.45
CA GLU A 61 -13.77 -26.03 -23.38
C GLU A 61 -14.55 -26.07 -22.04
N VAL A 62 -13.97 -25.53 -20.96
CA VAL A 62 -14.58 -25.55 -19.62
C VAL A 62 -14.72 -24.12 -19.06
N PRO A 63 -15.95 -23.62 -18.83
CA PRO A 63 -16.20 -22.27 -18.28
C PRO A 63 -15.48 -21.99 -16.95
N SER A 64 -15.20 -23.02 -16.15
CA SER A 64 -14.46 -22.89 -14.88
C SER A 64 -13.02 -22.42 -15.07
N ASN A 65 -12.36 -22.81 -16.17
CA ASN A 65 -10.99 -22.37 -16.46
C ASN A 65 -10.95 -20.86 -16.74
N LEU A 66 -12.01 -20.32 -17.32
CA LEU A 66 -12.13 -18.91 -17.64
C LEU A 66 -12.30 -18.06 -16.38
N ILE A 67 -13.10 -18.54 -15.41
CA ILE A 67 -13.18 -17.92 -14.07
C ILE A 67 -11.81 -17.94 -13.39
N PHE A 68 -11.09 -19.06 -13.49
CA PHE A 68 -9.76 -19.18 -12.89
C PHE A 68 -8.76 -18.21 -13.53
N ALA A 69 -8.75 -18.10 -14.85
CA ALA A 69 -7.90 -17.16 -15.57
C ALA A 69 -8.25 -15.71 -15.23
N LEU A 70 -9.55 -15.38 -15.17
CA LEU A 70 -10.00 -14.04 -14.80
C LEU A 70 -9.63 -13.70 -13.35
N ALA A 71 -9.80 -14.65 -12.42
CA ALA A 71 -9.39 -14.50 -11.03
C ALA A 71 -7.87 -14.30 -10.91
N LEU A 72 -7.07 -15.02 -11.72
CA LEU A 72 -5.62 -14.86 -11.76
C LEU A 72 -5.23 -13.46 -12.26
N VAL A 73 -5.82 -13.00 -13.36
CA VAL A 73 -5.58 -11.66 -13.91
C VAL A 73 -5.97 -10.59 -12.89
N LEU A 74 -7.12 -10.76 -12.24
CA LEU A 74 -7.58 -9.85 -11.19
C LEU A 74 -6.63 -9.85 -10.00
N LEU A 75 -6.17 -11.02 -9.55
CA LEU A 75 -5.21 -11.17 -8.47
C LEU A 75 -3.88 -10.47 -8.80
N VAL A 76 -3.36 -10.67 -10.02
CA VAL A 76 -2.15 -9.99 -10.50
C VAL A 76 -2.37 -8.47 -10.54
N GLY A 77 -3.53 -8.02 -11.03
CA GLY A 77 -3.88 -6.59 -11.04
C GLY A 77 -3.90 -5.97 -9.65
N VAL A 78 -4.52 -6.65 -8.68
CA VAL A 78 -4.53 -6.22 -7.27
C VAL A 78 -3.13 -6.22 -6.68
N ALA A 79 -2.32 -7.25 -6.96
CA ALA A 79 -0.95 -7.33 -6.48
C ALA A 79 -0.07 -6.21 -7.06
N LEU A 80 -0.21 -5.89 -8.35
CA LEU A 80 0.48 -4.77 -8.99
C LEU A 80 0.04 -3.43 -8.41
N HIS A 81 -1.25 -3.26 -8.16
CA HIS A 81 -1.75 -2.05 -7.52
C HIS A 81 -1.15 -1.87 -6.12
N LEU A 82 -1.17 -2.95 -5.32
CA LEU A 82 -0.60 -2.93 -3.97
C LEU A 82 0.90 -2.67 -4.00
N SER A 83 1.62 -3.23 -4.98
CA SER A 83 3.05 -2.97 -5.20
C SER A 83 3.32 -1.50 -5.54
N TRP A 84 2.49 -0.90 -6.41
CA TRP A 84 2.60 0.52 -6.75
C TRP A 84 2.37 1.41 -5.52
N GLU A 85 1.34 1.11 -4.72
CA GLU A 85 1.08 1.84 -3.48
C GLU A 85 2.23 1.71 -2.48
N LEU A 86 2.76 0.49 -2.33
CA LEU A 86 3.89 0.23 -1.44
C LEU A 86 5.12 1.04 -1.88
N SER A 87 5.42 1.05 -3.19
CA SER A 87 6.52 1.85 -3.73
C SER A 87 6.35 3.35 -3.47
N GLN A 88 5.13 3.88 -3.64
CA GLN A 88 4.85 5.29 -3.34
C GLN A 88 4.98 5.62 -1.85
N ALA A 89 4.56 4.69 -0.98
CA ALA A 89 4.71 4.86 0.46
C ALA A 89 6.19 4.82 0.88
N GLU A 90 6.99 3.94 0.28
CA GLU A 90 8.43 3.87 0.50
C GLU A 90 9.15 5.16 0.07
N ASP A 91 8.79 5.73 -1.09
CA ASP A 91 9.34 7.00 -1.57
C ASP A 91 9.06 8.15 -0.61
N GLU A 92 7.84 8.24 -0.08
CA GLU A 92 7.46 9.28 0.89
C GLU A 92 8.20 9.12 2.22
N VAL A 93 8.31 7.89 2.73
CA VAL A 93 9.08 7.60 3.95
C VAL A 93 10.55 8.00 3.76
N ARG A 94 11.13 7.69 2.61
CA ARG A 94 12.51 8.08 2.27
C ARG A 94 12.67 9.59 2.26
N ARG A 95 11.75 10.31 1.60
CA ARG A 95 11.76 11.77 1.55
C ARG A 95 11.69 12.40 2.94
N VAL A 96 10.78 11.92 3.79
CA VAL A 96 10.66 12.42 5.17
C VAL A 96 11.93 12.13 5.97
N ALA A 97 12.55 10.96 5.78
CA ALA A 97 13.81 10.64 6.44
C ALA A 97 14.96 11.58 6.00
N GLU A 98 15.02 11.91 4.70
CA GLU A 98 15.99 12.86 4.15
C GLU A 98 15.75 14.29 4.70
N GLU A 99 14.51 14.74 4.75
CA GLU A 99 14.15 16.04 5.34
C GLU A 99 14.52 16.12 6.83
N VAL A 100 14.27 15.04 7.60
CA VAL A 100 14.66 14.96 9.01
C VAL A 100 16.18 14.97 9.19
N ALA A 101 16.94 14.32 8.30
CA ALA A 101 18.39 14.32 8.34
C ALA A 101 18.97 15.73 8.10
N LEU A 102 18.45 16.45 7.10
CA LEU A 102 18.83 17.83 6.82
C LEU A 102 18.49 18.76 7.99
N LEU A 103 17.26 18.69 8.52
CA LEU A 103 16.84 19.47 9.68
C LEU A 103 17.74 19.25 10.90
N ARG A 104 18.19 18.01 11.13
CA ARG A 104 19.13 17.71 12.23
C ARG A 104 20.51 18.31 12.01
N ALA A 105 21.00 18.33 10.77
CA ALA A 105 22.27 18.95 10.44
C ALA A 105 22.22 20.47 10.67
N ASP A 106 21.17 21.13 10.17
CA ASP A 106 20.98 22.58 10.36
C ASP A 106 20.93 22.97 11.84
N VAL A 107 20.25 22.17 12.67
CA VAL A 107 20.18 22.39 14.13
C VAL A 107 21.55 22.25 14.79
N GLU A 108 22.38 21.29 14.37
CA GLU A 108 23.71 21.10 14.94
C GLU A 108 24.68 22.22 14.52
N ASP A 109 24.59 22.70 13.28
CA ASP A 109 25.33 23.88 12.81
C ASP A 109 24.93 25.14 13.60
N LEU A 110 23.62 25.37 13.78
CA LEU A 110 23.13 26.50 14.57
C LEU A 110 23.59 26.43 16.02
N ARG A 111 23.60 25.23 16.61
CA ARG A 111 24.11 24.99 17.97
C ARG A 111 25.61 25.25 18.05
N THR A 112 26.38 24.88 17.03
CA THR A 112 27.82 25.11 16.95
C THR A 112 28.12 26.61 16.87
N HIS A 113 27.41 27.34 15.99
CA HIS A 113 27.52 28.80 15.89
C HIS A 113 27.11 29.50 17.19
N TYR A 114 26.03 29.06 17.84
CA TYR A 114 25.62 29.62 19.12
C TYR A 114 26.70 29.46 20.18
N LYS A 115 27.32 28.27 20.31
CA LYS A 115 28.43 28.03 21.23
C LYS A 115 29.64 28.92 20.94
N ALA A 116 29.98 29.13 19.67
CA ALA A 116 31.10 30.00 19.27
C ALA A 116 30.85 31.47 19.67
N VAL A 117 29.60 31.94 19.64
CA VAL A 117 29.23 33.31 20.02
C VAL A 117 29.09 33.48 21.54
N THR A 118 28.66 32.44 22.27
CA THR A 118 28.40 32.52 23.72
C THR A 118 29.56 32.05 24.60
N THR A 119 30.62 31.46 24.05
CA THR A 119 31.85 31.18 24.80
C THR A 119 32.65 32.48 24.93
N PRO A 120 32.87 33.02 26.15
CA PRO A 120 33.68 34.23 26.32
C PRO A 120 35.10 33.96 25.80
N PRO A 121 35.78 34.95 25.21
CA PRO A 121 37.19 34.79 24.88
C PRO A 121 37.91 34.49 26.20
N THR A 122 38.39 33.26 26.34
CA THR A 122 39.26 32.86 27.43
C THR A 122 40.65 33.40 27.08
N ASP A 123 40.76 34.72 27.04
CA ASP A 123 42.02 35.43 27.23
C ASP A 123 42.31 35.44 28.73
N GLU A 124 42.53 34.26 29.32
CA GLU A 124 43.38 34.19 30.50
C GLU A 124 44.81 34.05 29.99
N PRO A 125 45.60 35.14 29.93
CA PRO A 125 47.03 34.99 29.72
C PRO A 125 47.56 34.14 30.87
N GLN A 126 47.99 32.92 30.55
CA GLN A 126 48.80 32.09 31.44
C GLN A 126 50.00 32.93 31.83
N ARG A 127 49.93 33.56 33.01
CA ARG A 127 51.08 34.19 33.64
C ARG A 127 52.07 33.05 33.87
N PRO A 128 53.32 33.16 33.38
CA PRO A 128 54.34 32.20 33.77
C PRO A 128 54.42 32.26 35.29
N ASN A 129 54.22 31.11 35.93
CA ASN A 129 54.47 30.98 37.36
C ASN A 129 55.97 31.20 37.57
N ASP A 130 56.34 32.44 37.85
CA ASP A 130 57.57 32.81 38.53
C ASP A 130 57.42 32.36 40.00
N GLU A 131 57.64 31.07 40.23
CA GLU A 131 57.99 30.49 41.53
C GLU A 131 59.23 29.63 41.25
N GLY A 132 60.40 29.80 41.83
CA GLY A 132 60.92 30.57 42.95
C GLY A 132 62.22 29.87 43.36
#